data_AF-X1RS59-F1
#
_entry.id   AF-X1RS59-F1
#
_cell.length_a   1.000
_cell.length_b   1.000
_cell.length_c   1.000
_cell.angle_alpha   90.00
_cell.angle_beta   90.00
_cell.angle_gamma   90.00
#
_symmetry.space_group_name_H-M   'P 1'
#
loop_
_entity.id
_entity.type
_entity.pdbx_description
1 polymer ?
#
loop_
_entity_poly.entity_id
_entity_poly.type
_entity_poly.pdbx_seq_one_letter_code
_entity_poly.pdbx_strand_id
1 'polypeptide(L)'
;MPEEKLKIFRDTPNKYHFKTKDDQRVSIEHRDRGLALGLYKWGEEASLEIALNMVLSDKHQFLEGRVEVETPESKLRAYPIDSRSTAEFYGDTNDMVQCEDGGVRFELVLKVKPLANSFTIPIKSKNLRFSYQSFLTEQDIKEGVGRPLNVEGSYAVYHATKKNNQYITGKAFHIYRPVAEDTLGNKAWCSLHVDGYINPKNLTITIPQQFLDEAIYPVTVDPDFGFTTIGGSNTGIATEPNDIRRGSAFPMPAPGGLANYIKARLLATGGTPTPDCKAFINQKDSGG
;
A
#
# COMPACT_ATOMS: atom_id res chain seq x y z
N MET A 1 -12.57 -23.74 -16.51
CA MET A 1 -11.43 -24.02 -15.62
C MET A 1 -11.33 -22.87 -14.64
N PRO A 2 -11.18 -23.10 -13.32
CA PRO A 2 -11.00 -22.00 -12.36
C PRO A 2 -9.72 -21.22 -12.71
N GLU A 3 -9.79 -19.89 -12.64
CA GLU A 3 -8.62 -19.03 -12.87
C GLU A 3 -7.58 -19.25 -11.76
N GLU A 4 -6.33 -19.44 -12.15
CA GLU A 4 -5.20 -19.56 -11.22
C GLU A 4 -4.89 -18.19 -10.59
N LYS A 5 -4.80 -18.14 -9.27
CA LYS A 5 -4.53 -16.91 -8.52
C LYS A 5 -3.12 -16.39 -8.83
N LEU A 6 -2.97 -15.07 -8.85
CA LEU A 6 -1.71 -14.37 -9.14
C LEU A 6 -1.08 -14.72 -10.48
N LYS A 7 -1.88 -15.23 -11.42
CA LYS A 7 -1.46 -15.47 -12.81
C LYS A 7 -2.22 -14.55 -13.74
N ILE A 8 -1.48 -13.89 -14.63
CA ILE A 8 -2.07 -12.99 -15.62
C ILE A 8 -2.72 -13.80 -16.75
N PHE A 9 -3.97 -13.49 -17.01
CA PHE A 9 -4.75 -13.92 -18.16
C PHE A 9 -4.92 -12.75 -19.13
N ARG A 10 -4.94 -13.07 -20.42
CA ARG A 10 -5.17 -12.09 -21.49
C ARG A 10 -6.63 -12.16 -21.92
N ASP A 11 -7.38 -11.08 -21.69
CA ASP A 11 -8.77 -10.94 -22.13
C ASP A 11 -8.85 -10.57 -23.61
N THR A 12 -8.06 -9.56 -24.00
CA THR A 12 -7.98 -9.04 -25.38
C THR A 12 -6.53 -8.65 -25.69
N PRO A 13 -6.20 -8.22 -26.92
CA PRO A 13 -4.82 -7.84 -27.23
C PRO A 13 -4.19 -6.83 -26.27
N ASN A 14 -5.00 -5.93 -25.71
CA ASN A 14 -4.54 -4.84 -24.84
C ASN A 14 -5.07 -4.94 -23.40
N LYS A 15 -5.83 -5.98 -23.05
CA LYS A 15 -6.45 -6.14 -21.72
C LYS A 15 -6.04 -7.45 -21.09
N TYR A 16 -5.65 -7.36 -19.83
CA TYR A 16 -5.19 -8.46 -19.01
C TYR A 16 -5.83 -8.37 -17.63
N HIS A 17 -5.90 -9.49 -16.93
CA HIS A 17 -6.30 -9.51 -15.53
C HIS A 17 -5.66 -10.65 -14.77
N PHE A 18 -5.75 -10.58 -13.45
CA PHE A 18 -5.52 -11.72 -12.58
C PHE A 18 -6.46 -11.64 -11.37
N LYS A 19 -6.50 -12.75 -10.61
CA LYS A 19 -7.19 -12.83 -9.32
C LYS A 19 -6.19 -12.81 -8.18
N THR A 20 -6.47 -12.02 -7.15
CA THR A 20 -5.76 -12.06 -5.87
C THR A 20 -6.09 -13.34 -5.11
N LYS A 21 -5.38 -13.63 -4.01
CA LYS A 21 -5.62 -14.84 -3.21
C LYS A 21 -6.99 -14.87 -2.55
N ASP A 22 -7.58 -13.71 -2.28
CA ASP A 22 -8.94 -13.53 -1.80
C ASP A 22 -9.97 -13.30 -2.94
N ASP A 23 -9.63 -13.73 -4.16
CA ASP A 23 -10.49 -13.76 -5.36
C ASP A 23 -10.97 -12.39 -5.86
N GLN A 24 -10.22 -11.33 -5.56
CA GLN A 24 -10.47 -10.00 -6.11
C GLN A 24 -9.81 -9.83 -7.47
N ARG A 25 -10.44 -9.03 -8.33
CA ARG A 25 -9.94 -8.77 -9.68
C ARG A 25 -8.91 -7.64 -9.64
N VAL A 26 -7.82 -7.83 -10.38
CA VAL A 26 -6.93 -6.76 -10.81
C VAL A 26 -6.89 -6.77 -12.35
N SER A 27 -7.14 -5.63 -12.98
CA SER A 27 -6.99 -5.44 -14.42
C SER A 27 -5.72 -4.67 -14.75
N ILE A 28 -5.11 -5.02 -15.88
CA ILE A 28 -4.00 -4.30 -16.49
C ILE A 28 -4.39 -4.04 -17.94
N GLU A 29 -4.42 -2.79 -18.36
CA GLU A 29 -4.81 -2.39 -19.70
C GLU A 29 -3.74 -1.50 -20.34
N HIS A 30 -3.36 -1.80 -21.58
CA HIS A 30 -2.61 -0.85 -22.42
C HIS A 30 -3.62 0.06 -23.13
N ARG A 31 -3.72 1.30 -22.67
CA ARG A 31 -4.61 2.32 -23.24
C ARG A 31 -3.95 3.69 -23.18
N ASP A 32 -4.32 4.56 -24.12
CA ASP A 32 -3.76 5.92 -24.23
C ASP A 32 -2.22 5.93 -24.25
N ARG A 33 -1.63 4.89 -24.88
CA ARG A 33 -0.18 4.64 -24.97
C ARG A 33 0.51 4.31 -23.63
N GLY A 34 -0.19 4.39 -22.50
CA GLY A 34 0.32 4.01 -21.17
C GLY A 34 -0.27 2.70 -20.67
N LEU A 35 -0.01 2.38 -19.41
CA LEU A 35 -0.69 1.29 -18.70
C LEU A 35 -1.75 1.86 -17.75
N ALA A 36 -2.85 1.14 -17.57
CA ALA A 36 -3.85 1.42 -16.56
C ALA A 36 -4.02 0.19 -15.66
N LEU A 37 -4.01 0.41 -14.35
CA LEU A 37 -4.31 -0.62 -13.36
C LEU A 37 -5.70 -0.37 -12.79
N GLY A 38 -6.53 -1.42 -12.72
CA GLY A 38 -7.79 -1.39 -12.00
C GLY A 38 -7.76 -2.40 -10.86
N LEU A 39 -7.82 -1.93 -9.62
CA LEU A 39 -7.89 -2.76 -8.41
C LEU A 39 -9.33 -2.74 -7.91
N TYR A 40 -9.93 -3.92 -7.74
CA TYR A 40 -11.32 -4.05 -7.31
C TYR A 40 -11.39 -4.78 -5.98
N LYS A 41 -12.36 -4.43 -5.14
CA LYS A 41 -12.57 -5.07 -3.83
C LYS A 41 -14.07 -5.21 -3.56
N TRP A 42 -14.44 -6.34 -2.95
CA TRP A 42 -15.83 -6.74 -2.63
C TRP A 42 -16.73 -6.75 -3.86
N GLY A 43 -16.33 -7.47 -4.91
CA GLY A 43 -17.14 -7.60 -6.13
C GLY A 43 -17.35 -6.27 -6.85
N GLU A 44 -16.27 -5.48 -7.01
CA GLU A 44 -16.27 -4.17 -7.68
C GLU A 44 -17.07 -3.06 -6.97
N GLU A 45 -17.51 -3.31 -5.74
CA GLU A 45 -18.13 -2.28 -4.91
C GLU A 45 -17.17 -1.11 -4.68
N ALA A 46 -15.93 -1.42 -4.31
CA ALA A 46 -14.85 -0.45 -4.17
C ALA A 46 -13.79 -0.68 -5.24
N SER A 47 -13.23 0.40 -5.79
CA SER A 47 -12.21 0.28 -6.84
C SER A 47 -11.25 1.45 -6.89
N LEU A 48 -10.00 1.17 -7.24
CA LEU A 48 -8.97 2.16 -7.54
C LEU A 48 -8.46 1.93 -8.97
N GLU A 49 -8.64 2.93 -9.81
CA GLU A 49 -8.05 3.00 -11.14
C GLU A 49 -6.81 3.90 -11.08
N ILE A 50 -5.72 3.48 -11.72
CA ILE A 50 -4.42 4.16 -11.74
C ILE A 50 -3.97 4.26 -13.19
N ALA A 51 -3.78 5.48 -13.69
CA ALA A 51 -3.31 5.73 -15.06
C ALA A 51 -1.79 5.95 -15.08
N LEU A 52 -1.03 4.90 -15.35
CA LEU A 52 0.43 4.92 -15.43
C LEU A 52 0.90 5.49 -16.78
N ASN A 53 0.85 6.80 -16.89
CA ASN A 53 1.20 7.59 -18.08
C ASN A 53 2.67 8.10 -18.08
N MET A 54 3.52 7.58 -17.19
CA MET A 54 4.92 7.98 -17.06
C MET A 54 5.81 7.47 -18.21
N VAL A 55 5.38 6.41 -18.90
CA VAL A 55 6.05 5.83 -20.06
C VAL A 55 4.97 5.60 -21.12
N LEU A 56 5.11 6.24 -22.28
CA LEU A 56 4.12 6.21 -23.35
C LEU A 56 4.70 5.53 -24.60
N SER A 57 4.06 4.45 -25.02
CA SER A 57 4.41 3.68 -26.21
C SER A 57 3.16 3.13 -26.89
N ASP A 58 3.16 3.11 -28.22
CA ASP A 58 2.09 2.47 -29.01
C ASP A 58 2.18 0.94 -28.94
N LYS A 59 3.28 0.41 -28.43
CA LYS A 59 3.54 -1.02 -28.27
C LYS A 59 3.69 -1.36 -26.80
N HIS A 60 3.02 -2.43 -26.39
CA HIS A 60 3.26 -3.11 -25.13
C HIS A 60 3.62 -4.58 -25.40
N GLN A 61 4.18 -5.25 -24.42
CA GLN A 61 4.51 -6.66 -24.47
C GLN A 61 3.92 -7.37 -23.25
N PHE A 62 3.58 -8.65 -23.44
CA PHE A 62 3.30 -9.56 -22.34
C PHE A 62 4.39 -10.64 -22.32
N LEU A 63 5.27 -10.58 -21.33
CA LEU A 63 6.45 -11.44 -21.22
C LEU A 63 6.61 -11.87 -19.76
N GLU A 64 6.86 -13.16 -19.54
CA GLU A 64 7.19 -13.71 -18.20
C GLU A 64 6.18 -13.34 -17.10
N GLY A 65 4.89 -13.29 -17.44
CA GLY A 65 3.83 -12.93 -16.48
C GLY A 65 3.81 -11.44 -16.10
N ARG A 66 4.32 -10.57 -16.98
CA ARG A 66 4.34 -9.11 -16.81
C ARG A 66 3.84 -8.42 -18.07
N VAL A 67 3.15 -7.30 -17.88
CA VAL A 67 2.78 -6.39 -18.97
C VAL A 67 3.72 -5.20 -18.96
N GLU A 68 4.35 -4.90 -20.09
CA GLU A 68 5.44 -3.93 -20.17
C GLU A 68 5.24 -2.93 -21.32
N VAL A 69 5.61 -1.67 -21.07
CA VAL A 69 5.80 -0.63 -22.08
C VAL A 69 7.19 -0.03 -21.92
N GLU A 70 7.85 0.30 -23.03
CA GLU A 70 9.26 0.67 -23.02
C GLU A 70 9.57 1.71 -24.10
N THR A 71 10.40 2.69 -23.74
CA THR A 71 11.05 3.66 -24.62
C THR A 71 12.57 3.56 -24.45
N PRO A 72 13.38 4.28 -25.26
CA PRO A 72 14.82 4.33 -25.04
C PRO A 72 15.22 4.86 -23.66
N GLU A 73 14.42 5.75 -23.06
CA GLU A 73 14.71 6.45 -21.81
C GLU A 73 14.15 5.75 -20.58
N SER A 74 13.04 5.01 -20.72
CA SER A 74 12.32 4.44 -19.58
C SER A 74 11.60 3.15 -19.92
N LYS A 75 11.28 2.36 -18.90
CA LYS A 75 10.44 1.17 -19.00
C LYS A 75 9.45 1.15 -17.84
N LEU A 76 8.23 0.70 -18.10
CA LEU A 76 7.20 0.48 -17.09
C LEU A 76 6.72 -0.97 -17.20
N ARG A 77 6.71 -1.69 -16.09
CA ARG A 77 6.20 -3.07 -16.03
C ARG A 77 5.21 -3.23 -14.89
N ALA A 78 4.16 -4.01 -15.09
CA ALA A 78 3.14 -4.31 -14.09
C ALA A 78 2.89 -5.82 -13.99
N TYR A 79 2.80 -6.33 -12.76
CA TYR A 79 2.65 -7.77 -12.50
C TYR A 79 2.11 -8.06 -11.08
N PRO A 80 1.50 -9.25 -10.89
CA PRO A 80 1.06 -9.70 -9.57
C PRO A 80 2.23 -9.92 -8.63
N ILE A 81 2.03 -9.60 -7.35
CA ILE A 81 2.97 -9.94 -6.27
C ILE A 81 2.30 -10.88 -5.27
N ASP A 82 3.12 -11.75 -4.69
CA ASP A 82 2.73 -12.62 -3.59
C ASP A 82 2.93 -11.92 -2.23
N SER A 83 2.52 -12.58 -1.15
CA SER A 83 2.75 -12.14 0.23
C SER A 83 4.23 -12.07 0.55
N ARG A 84 4.62 -11.07 1.34
CA ARG A 84 5.94 -10.97 1.96
C ARG A 84 5.87 -11.50 3.36
N SER A 85 6.90 -12.22 3.79
CA SER A 85 7.02 -12.73 5.16
C SER A 85 7.83 -11.84 6.07
N THR A 86 8.62 -10.91 5.54
CA THR A 86 9.50 -10.02 6.30
C THR A 86 9.23 -8.55 5.98
N ALA A 87 9.52 -7.69 6.96
CA ALA A 87 9.48 -6.26 6.79
C ALA A 87 10.68 -5.58 7.48
N GLU A 88 11.17 -4.50 6.88
CA GLU A 88 12.29 -3.71 7.39
C GLU A 88 11.82 -2.71 8.45
N PHE A 89 12.54 -2.63 9.57
CA PHE A 89 12.33 -1.69 10.66
C PHE A 89 13.63 -0.89 10.90
N TYR A 90 13.60 0.09 11.80
CA TYR A 90 14.79 0.85 12.18
C TYR A 90 15.87 -0.05 12.80
N GLY A 91 16.86 -0.42 12.00
CA GLY A 91 18.01 -1.23 12.43
C GLY A 91 17.74 -2.73 12.55
N ASP A 92 16.61 -3.22 12.06
CA ASP A 92 16.20 -4.63 12.21
C ASP A 92 15.31 -5.10 11.05
N THR A 93 15.15 -6.42 10.90
CA THR A 93 14.20 -7.05 9.99
C THR A 93 13.40 -8.08 10.77
N ASN A 94 12.07 -7.97 10.74
CA ASN A 94 11.19 -8.85 11.51
C ASN A 94 10.24 -9.62 10.60
N ASP A 95 9.86 -10.82 11.05
CA ASP A 95 8.80 -11.61 10.42
C ASP A 95 7.47 -10.87 10.56
N MET A 96 7.01 -10.30 9.45
CA MET A 96 5.75 -9.59 9.36
C MET A 96 5.14 -9.83 8.00
N VAL A 97 4.00 -10.52 7.99
CA VAL A 97 3.29 -10.79 6.74
C VAL A 97 2.68 -9.51 6.18
N GLN A 98 3.04 -9.17 4.95
CA GLN A 98 2.46 -8.09 4.16
C GLN A 98 1.88 -8.65 2.86
N CYS A 99 0.86 -7.99 2.29
CA CYS A 99 0.20 -8.45 1.06
C CYS A 99 -0.31 -9.89 1.19
N GLU A 100 -0.93 -10.26 2.31
CA GLU A 100 -1.37 -11.62 2.59
C GLU A 100 -2.27 -12.21 1.50
N ASP A 101 -3.06 -11.34 0.86
CA ASP A 101 -3.96 -11.69 -0.23
C ASP A 101 -3.31 -11.49 -1.63
N GLY A 102 -2.01 -11.21 -1.67
CA GLY A 102 -1.26 -10.81 -2.85
C GLY A 102 -1.42 -9.32 -3.17
N GLY A 103 -1.07 -8.93 -4.40
CA GLY A 103 -1.11 -7.54 -4.81
C GLY A 103 -0.76 -7.34 -6.28
N VAL A 104 -0.63 -6.07 -6.66
CA VAL A 104 -0.01 -5.67 -7.92
C VAL A 104 1.15 -4.73 -7.62
N ARG A 105 2.24 -4.93 -8.36
CA ARG A 105 3.38 -4.01 -8.40
C ARG A 105 3.43 -3.39 -9.79
N PHE A 106 3.79 -2.12 -9.84
CA PHE A 106 4.39 -1.58 -11.05
C PHE A 106 5.80 -1.08 -10.73
N GLU A 107 6.69 -1.19 -11.70
CA GLU A 107 8.06 -0.69 -11.61
C GLU A 107 8.30 0.28 -12.75
N LEU A 108 8.68 1.51 -12.39
CA LEU A 108 9.21 2.50 -13.32
C LEU A 108 10.73 2.37 -13.33
N VAL A 109 11.29 1.90 -14.44
CA VAL A 109 12.73 1.83 -14.68
C VAL A 109 13.13 3.04 -15.50
N LEU A 110 13.87 3.96 -14.89
CA LEU A 110 14.48 5.12 -15.53
C LEU A 110 15.84 4.66 -16.07
N LYS A 111 16.05 4.62 -17.39
CA LYS A 111 17.33 4.23 -18.01
C LYS A 111 18.32 5.39 -18.07
N VAL A 112 17.80 6.62 -17.96
CA VAL A 112 18.55 7.86 -17.88
C VAL A 112 17.91 8.76 -16.82
N LYS A 113 18.66 9.78 -16.37
CA LYS A 113 18.15 10.75 -15.42
C LYS A 113 16.93 11.50 -15.97
N PRO A 114 15.79 11.50 -15.26
CA PRO A 114 14.60 12.22 -15.72
C PRO A 114 14.77 13.73 -15.55
N LEU A 115 14.00 14.51 -16.32
CA LEU A 115 13.97 15.97 -16.22
C LEU A 115 13.34 16.47 -14.92
N ALA A 116 12.45 15.68 -14.32
CA ALA A 116 11.80 15.97 -13.06
C ALA A 116 11.95 14.76 -12.13
N ASN A 117 12.09 15.02 -10.84
CA ASN A 117 12.17 13.99 -9.81
C ASN A 117 10.80 13.57 -9.27
N SER A 118 9.71 14.08 -9.83
CA SER A 118 8.35 13.84 -9.37
C SER A 118 7.45 13.37 -10.51
N PHE A 119 6.64 12.35 -10.25
CA PHE A 119 5.71 11.74 -11.19
C PHE A 119 4.29 11.81 -10.63
N THR A 120 3.43 12.59 -11.29
CA THR A 120 2.00 12.70 -10.96
C THR A 120 1.20 11.70 -11.79
N ILE A 121 0.55 10.77 -11.09
CA ILE A 121 -0.20 9.65 -11.66
C ILE A 121 -1.69 9.93 -11.40
N PRO A 122 -2.51 10.10 -12.44
CA PRO A 122 -3.95 10.25 -12.26
C PRO A 122 -4.57 8.97 -11.67
N ILE A 123 -5.41 9.14 -10.66
CA ILE A 123 -6.16 8.06 -10.03
C ILE A 123 -7.65 8.38 -10.00
N LYS A 124 -8.48 7.34 -9.99
CA LYS A 124 -9.92 7.44 -9.71
C LYS A 124 -10.28 6.41 -8.67
N SER A 125 -10.98 6.82 -7.62
CA SER A 125 -11.43 5.92 -6.57
C SER A 125 -12.94 5.89 -6.47
N LYS A 126 -13.49 4.71 -6.19
CA LYS A 126 -14.91 4.51 -5.84
C LYS A 126 -15.00 3.88 -4.46
N ASN A 127 -15.82 4.46 -3.57
CA ASN A 127 -16.10 3.95 -2.23
C ASN A 127 -14.88 3.75 -1.33
N LEU A 128 -13.84 4.58 -1.49
CA LEU A 128 -12.58 4.44 -0.76
C LEU A 128 -12.20 5.70 0.00
N ARG A 129 -11.47 5.50 1.10
CA ARG A 129 -10.84 6.53 1.91
C ARG A 129 -9.36 6.21 2.11
N PHE A 130 -8.50 7.17 1.78
CA PHE A 130 -7.05 7.07 1.89
C PHE A 130 -6.61 7.62 3.24
N SER A 131 -5.81 6.86 3.98
CA SER A 131 -5.32 7.24 5.30
C SER A 131 -3.80 7.21 5.31
N TYR A 132 -3.19 8.39 5.32
CA TYR A 132 -1.74 8.55 5.40
C TYR A 132 -1.18 7.91 6.68
N GLN A 133 -0.07 7.19 6.55
CA GLN A 133 0.64 6.58 7.66
C GLN A 133 1.87 7.44 7.97
N SER A 134 1.76 8.33 8.95
CA SER A 134 2.87 9.19 9.34
C SER A 134 4.12 8.41 9.77
N PHE A 135 5.28 9.06 9.72
CA PHE A 135 6.50 8.53 10.33
C PHE A 135 6.31 8.36 11.84
N LEU A 136 6.93 7.34 12.43
CA LEU A 136 6.99 7.24 13.88
C LEU A 136 7.86 8.36 14.45
N THR A 137 7.43 8.92 15.57
CA THR A 137 8.26 9.86 16.33
C THR A 137 9.28 9.09 17.16
N GLU A 138 10.34 9.77 17.62
CA GLU A 138 11.26 9.17 18.59
C GLU A 138 10.55 8.67 19.86
N GLN A 139 9.48 9.36 20.27
CA GLN A 139 8.68 8.96 21.42
C GLN A 139 7.91 7.67 21.13
N ASP A 140 7.31 7.52 19.95
CA ASP A 140 6.62 6.28 19.55
C ASP A 140 7.58 5.08 19.61
N ILE A 141 8.80 5.25 19.08
CA ILE A 141 9.84 4.22 19.09
C ILE A 141 10.23 3.86 20.53
N LYS A 142 10.45 4.87 21.40
CA LYS A 142 10.75 4.66 22.83
C LYS A 142 9.61 3.96 23.58
N GLU A 143 8.37 4.18 23.17
CA GLU A 143 7.18 3.53 23.74
C GLU A 143 6.91 2.12 23.18
N GLY A 144 7.80 1.62 22.31
CA GLY A 144 7.76 0.28 21.74
C GLY A 144 6.80 0.13 20.56
N VAL A 145 6.43 1.23 19.88
CA VAL A 145 5.62 1.18 18.66
C VAL A 145 6.51 0.73 17.50
N GLY A 146 6.09 -0.33 16.82
CA GLY A 146 6.75 -0.84 15.62
C GLY A 146 5.96 -0.52 14.36
N ARG A 147 6.64 0.01 13.34
CA ARG A 147 6.10 0.19 11.98
C ARG A 147 7.19 -0.10 10.95
N PRO A 148 6.91 -0.91 9.92
CA PRO A 148 7.83 -1.10 8.81
C PRO A 148 8.14 0.20 8.07
N LEU A 149 9.36 0.34 7.57
CA LEU A 149 9.82 1.52 6.84
C LEU A 149 9.02 1.78 5.56
N ASN A 150 8.53 0.72 4.90
CA ASN A 150 7.67 0.82 3.72
C ASN A 150 6.20 1.18 4.04
N VAL A 151 5.81 1.12 5.32
CA VAL A 151 4.51 1.56 5.83
C VAL A 151 4.58 3.01 6.32
N GLU A 152 5.72 3.49 6.77
CA GLU A 152 5.91 4.92 7.04
C GLU A 152 5.86 5.74 5.75
N GLY A 153 5.12 6.84 5.74
CA GLY A 153 4.91 7.66 4.55
C GLY A 153 4.01 7.01 3.50
N SER A 154 3.30 5.93 3.84
CA SER A 154 2.44 5.17 2.94
C SER A 154 0.94 5.54 3.08
N TYR A 155 0.06 4.86 2.34
CA TYR A 155 -1.39 4.99 2.51
C TYR A 155 -2.06 3.65 2.77
N ALA A 156 -2.75 3.54 3.91
CA ALA A 156 -3.75 2.50 4.13
C ALA A 156 -5.08 2.96 3.56
N VAL A 157 -5.71 2.12 2.71
CA VAL A 157 -6.95 2.49 2.03
C VAL A 157 -8.09 1.62 2.52
N TYR A 158 -9.16 2.27 2.93
CA TYR A 158 -10.33 1.66 3.53
C TYR A 158 -11.55 1.89 2.67
N HIS A 159 -12.58 1.06 2.83
CA HIS A 159 -13.92 1.40 2.38
C HIS A 159 -14.36 2.71 3.05
N ALA A 160 -14.95 3.63 2.29
CA ALA A 160 -15.31 4.96 2.77
C ALA A 160 -16.36 4.94 3.91
N THR A 161 -17.37 4.06 3.82
CA THR A 161 -18.50 4.02 4.77
C THR A 161 -18.72 2.68 5.48
N LYS A 162 -18.38 1.54 4.87
CA LYS A 162 -18.59 0.20 5.43
C LYS A 162 -17.36 -0.34 6.14
N LYS A 163 -17.58 -1.16 7.17
CA LYS A 163 -16.60 -2.04 7.82
C LYS A 163 -17.42 -3.11 8.58
N ASN A 164 -16.80 -4.18 9.06
CA ASN A 164 -17.43 -5.42 9.60
C ASN A 164 -17.88 -6.44 8.54
N ASN A 165 -18.24 -7.66 8.98
CA ASN A 165 -18.58 -8.81 8.12
C ASN A 165 -17.53 -9.03 7.02
N GLN A 166 -17.94 -9.11 5.76
CA GLN A 166 -17.05 -9.27 4.60
C GLN A 166 -16.00 -8.15 4.44
N TYR A 167 -16.21 -6.99 5.08
CA TYR A 167 -15.29 -5.86 5.06
C TYR A 167 -14.26 -5.92 6.19
N ILE A 168 -14.44 -6.76 7.22
CA ILE A 168 -13.54 -6.90 8.38
C ILE A 168 -13.17 -5.53 8.99
N THR A 169 -11.92 -5.06 8.88
CA THR A 169 -11.44 -3.75 9.37
C THR A 169 -11.87 -2.58 8.48
N GLY A 170 -12.43 -2.90 7.31
CA GLY A 170 -12.71 -1.98 6.22
C GLY A 170 -11.51 -1.78 5.30
N LYS A 171 -10.33 -2.35 5.58
CA LYS A 171 -9.14 -2.15 4.75
C LYS A 171 -9.30 -2.89 3.42
N ALA A 172 -9.20 -2.14 2.33
CA ALA A 172 -9.31 -2.67 0.97
C ALA A 172 -7.93 -3.03 0.41
N PHE A 173 -6.97 -2.10 0.57
CA PHE A 173 -5.60 -2.25 0.09
C PHE A 173 -4.64 -1.35 0.87
N HIS A 174 -3.36 -1.54 0.62
CA HIS A 174 -2.28 -0.72 1.12
C HIS A 174 -1.41 -0.28 -0.05
N ILE A 175 -1.14 1.02 -0.15
CA ILE A 175 -0.19 1.59 -1.10
C ILE A 175 1.09 1.83 -0.32
N TYR A 176 2.07 0.94 -0.48
CA TYR A 176 3.33 1.03 0.24
C TYR A 176 4.18 2.19 -0.30
N ARG A 177 5.04 2.71 0.58
CA ARG A 177 5.99 3.76 0.21
C ARG A 177 6.98 3.20 -0.84
N PRO A 178 7.17 3.89 -1.98
CA PRO A 178 8.09 3.42 -2.99
C PRO A 178 9.55 3.55 -2.54
N VAL A 179 10.39 2.64 -2.99
CA VAL A 179 11.85 2.78 -2.93
C VAL A 179 12.38 2.99 -4.35
N ALA A 180 13.41 3.84 -4.47
CA ALA A 180 14.23 3.95 -5.66
C ALA A 180 15.52 3.17 -5.43
N GLU A 181 15.89 2.31 -6.37
CA GLU A 181 17.11 1.49 -6.31
C GLU A 181 17.91 1.66 -7.60
N ASP A 182 19.21 1.93 -7.47
CA ASP A 182 20.13 2.06 -8.60
C ASP A 182 20.80 0.72 -8.97
N THR A 183 21.63 0.71 -10.00
CA THR A 183 22.29 -0.52 -10.47
C THR A 183 23.32 -1.08 -9.49
N LEU A 184 23.81 -0.27 -8.55
CA LEU A 184 24.73 -0.71 -7.49
C LEU A 184 23.98 -1.22 -6.25
N GLY A 185 22.65 -1.15 -6.24
CA GLY A 185 21.81 -1.52 -5.10
C GLY A 185 21.69 -0.42 -4.05
N ASN A 186 22.13 0.82 -4.36
CA ASN A 186 21.88 1.96 -3.49
C ASN A 186 20.38 2.27 -3.48
N LYS A 187 19.82 2.44 -2.27
CA LYS A 187 18.38 2.66 -2.09
C LYS A 187 18.09 4.03 -1.50
N ALA A 188 17.03 4.65 -1.98
CA ALA A 188 16.46 5.85 -1.38
C ALA A 188 14.94 5.76 -1.34
N TRP A 189 14.36 6.07 -0.18
CA TRP A 189 12.91 6.09 -0.05
C TRP A 189 12.29 7.30 -0.76
N CYS A 190 11.30 7.05 -1.61
CA CYS A 190 10.54 8.11 -2.28
C CYS A 190 9.48 8.70 -1.34
N SER A 191 9.03 9.92 -1.60
CA SER A 191 7.80 10.42 -0.99
C SER A 191 6.59 10.00 -1.82
N LEU A 192 5.48 9.74 -1.15
CA LEU A 192 4.20 9.38 -1.74
C LEU A 192 3.15 10.37 -1.24
N HIS A 193 2.43 11.01 -2.16
CA HIS A 193 1.37 11.96 -1.81
C HIS A 193 0.10 11.69 -2.61
N VAL A 194 -1.03 11.62 -1.92
CA VAL A 194 -2.36 11.51 -2.52
C VAL A 194 -3.13 12.81 -2.21
N ASP A 195 -3.68 13.46 -3.23
CA ASP A 195 -4.26 14.82 -3.19
C ASP A 195 -5.66 14.90 -2.56
N GLY A 196 -5.93 14.04 -1.58
CA GLY A 196 -7.20 13.99 -0.88
C GLY A 196 -7.41 12.67 -0.15
N TYR A 197 -8.30 12.70 0.84
CA TYR A 197 -8.63 11.50 1.61
C TYR A 197 -9.82 10.75 1.01
N ILE A 198 -10.70 11.42 0.26
CA ILE A 198 -11.89 10.87 -0.39
C ILE A 198 -11.92 11.42 -1.82
N ASN A 199 -12.14 10.56 -2.81
CA ASN A 199 -12.13 10.90 -4.23
C ASN A 199 -10.87 11.69 -4.68
N PRO A 200 -9.66 11.27 -4.30
CA PRO A 200 -8.45 11.89 -4.82
C PRO A 200 -8.38 11.73 -6.34
N LYS A 201 -7.66 12.66 -6.98
CA LYS A 201 -7.45 12.70 -8.43
C LYS A 201 -6.03 12.30 -8.79
N ASN A 202 -5.08 12.48 -7.88
CA ASN A 202 -3.66 12.30 -8.16
C ASN A 202 -2.95 11.55 -7.04
N LEU A 203 -2.04 10.67 -7.44
CA LEU A 203 -0.99 10.09 -6.63
C LEU A 203 0.34 10.59 -7.17
N THR A 204 1.17 11.18 -6.33
CA THR A 204 2.47 11.76 -6.70
C THR A 204 3.59 10.98 -6.02
N ILE A 205 4.55 10.50 -6.79
CA ILE A 205 5.78 9.87 -6.30
C ILE A 205 6.92 10.86 -6.53
N THR A 206 7.69 11.19 -5.48
CA THR A 206 8.88 12.04 -5.63
C THR A 206 10.12 11.31 -5.15
N ILE A 207 11.11 11.20 -6.02
CA ILE A 207 12.41 10.62 -5.75
C ILE A 207 13.31 11.72 -5.17
N PRO A 208 14.14 11.45 -4.15
CA PRO A 208 15.11 12.43 -3.66
C PRO A 208 16.03 12.90 -4.79
N GLN A 209 16.12 14.22 -5.00
CA GLN A 209 16.91 14.77 -6.12
C GLN A 209 18.38 14.36 -6.03
N GLN A 210 18.96 14.42 -4.82
CA GLN A 210 20.33 13.99 -4.56
C GLN A 210 20.58 12.54 -5.00
N PHE A 211 19.63 11.63 -4.71
CA PHE A 211 19.75 10.25 -5.16
C PHE A 211 19.79 10.16 -6.69
N LEU A 212 18.93 10.88 -7.41
CA LEU A 212 18.94 10.89 -8.88
C LEU A 212 20.21 11.51 -9.48
N ASP A 213 20.84 12.44 -8.75
CA ASP A 213 22.08 13.09 -9.16
C ASP A 213 23.30 12.16 -9.01
N GLU A 214 23.28 11.30 -8.00
CA GLU A 214 24.39 10.40 -7.64
C GLU A 214 24.22 8.96 -8.16
N ALA A 215 23.00 8.56 -8.52
CA ALA A 215 22.67 7.18 -8.89
C ALA A 215 23.35 6.69 -10.19
N ILE A 216 23.63 5.39 -10.22
CA ILE A 216 24.05 4.69 -11.43
C ILE A 216 22.82 4.07 -12.12
N TYR A 217 22.52 4.57 -13.32
CA TYR A 217 21.34 4.16 -14.08
C TYR A 217 21.55 2.79 -14.76
N PRO A 218 20.46 2.00 -14.93
CA PRO A 218 19.07 2.34 -14.63
C PRO A 218 18.72 2.43 -13.13
N VAL A 219 17.74 3.28 -12.83
CA VAL A 219 17.10 3.41 -11.50
C VAL A 219 15.70 2.80 -11.58
N THR A 220 15.37 1.89 -10.68
CA THR A 220 14.03 1.28 -10.57
C THR A 220 13.27 1.92 -9.41
N VAL A 221 12.01 2.27 -9.63
CA VAL A 221 11.10 2.83 -8.61
C VAL A 221 9.86 1.97 -8.51
N ASP A 222 9.54 1.49 -7.30
CA ASP A 222 8.50 0.47 -7.09
C ASP A 222 7.53 0.78 -5.93
N PRO A 223 6.30 1.26 -6.20
CA PRO A 223 5.22 1.09 -5.24
C PRO A 223 4.61 -0.30 -5.34
N ASP A 224 4.34 -0.88 -4.17
CA ASP A 224 3.48 -2.05 -4.05
C ASP A 224 2.05 -1.64 -3.69
N PHE A 225 1.09 -2.24 -4.38
CA PHE A 225 -0.33 -2.17 -4.03
C PHE A 225 -0.76 -3.53 -3.50
N GLY A 226 -0.69 -3.67 -2.18
CA GLY A 226 -1.02 -4.92 -1.50
C GLY A 226 -2.49 -5.01 -1.13
N PHE A 227 -3.10 -6.17 -1.37
CA PHE A 227 -4.34 -6.55 -0.73
C PHE A 227 -4.00 -7.07 0.66
N THR A 228 -4.35 -6.24 1.65
CA THR A 228 -4.07 -6.50 3.05
C THR A 228 -5.26 -6.06 3.88
N THR A 229 -5.75 -6.95 4.71
CA THR A 229 -6.85 -6.74 5.67
C THR A 229 -6.35 -6.25 7.03
N ILE A 230 -5.06 -6.44 7.31
CA ILE A 230 -4.40 -6.18 8.60
C ILE A 230 -3.63 -4.83 8.60
N GLY A 231 -3.60 -4.14 9.75
CA GLY A 231 -2.82 -2.91 9.91
C GLY A 231 -1.29 -3.17 9.90
N GLY A 232 -0.52 -2.23 9.36
CA GLY A 232 0.95 -2.36 9.26
C GLY A 232 1.71 -1.89 10.51
N SER A 233 1.03 -1.41 11.54
CA SER A 233 1.67 -1.00 12.81
C SER A 233 1.33 -2.00 13.90
N ASN A 234 2.28 -2.24 14.79
CA ASN A 234 2.07 -3.06 15.97
C ASN A 234 2.52 -2.30 17.23
N THR A 235 1.97 -2.71 18.36
CA THR A 235 2.41 -2.30 19.69
C THR A 235 2.12 -3.48 20.62
N GLY A 236 3.01 -3.74 21.57
CA GLY A 236 2.68 -4.59 22.71
C GLY A 236 1.54 -3.94 23.50
N ILE A 237 0.62 -4.76 24.02
CA ILE A 237 -0.43 -4.31 24.95
C ILE A 237 -0.45 -5.09 26.27
N ALA A 238 0.16 -6.26 26.29
CA ALA A 238 0.37 -7.09 27.47
C ALA A 238 1.69 -7.85 27.27
N THR A 239 2.63 -7.65 28.18
CA THR A 239 3.92 -8.36 28.24
C THR A 239 4.16 -8.65 29.71
N GLU A 240 4.33 -9.92 30.13
CA GLU A 240 4.57 -10.20 31.55
C GLU A 240 5.71 -9.32 32.11
N PRO A 241 5.51 -8.57 33.22
CA PRO A 241 4.35 -8.53 34.13
C PRO A 241 3.38 -7.33 33.91
N ASN A 242 3.51 -6.59 32.81
CA ASN A 242 2.86 -5.31 32.57
C ASN A 242 1.74 -5.37 31.53
N ASP A 243 0.58 -4.84 31.90
CA ASP A 243 -0.51 -4.49 30.97
C ASP A 243 -0.47 -3.01 30.65
N ILE A 244 -0.54 -2.65 29.37
CA ILE A 244 -0.51 -1.27 28.91
C ILE A 244 -1.75 -0.94 28.09
N ARG A 245 -2.41 0.15 28.45
CA ARG A 245 -3.50 0.71 27.64
C ARG A 245 -2.88 1.40 26.42
N ARG A 246 -3.35 1.03 25.23
CA ARG A 246 -2.94 1.64 23.94
C ARG A 246 -4.18 2.01 23.14
N GLY A 247 -4.08 3.12 22.43
CA GLY A 247 -5.15 3.67 21.61
C GLY A 247 -4.66 4.84 20.79
N SER A 248 -5.51 5.36 19.92
CA SER A 248 -5.22 6.49 19.05
C SER A 248 -6.26 7.58 19.28
N ALA A 249 -5.81 8.83 19.37
CA ALA A 249 -6.70 9.98 19.43
C ALA A 249 -7.08 10.42 18.01
N PHE A 250 -8.37 10.68 17.78
CA PHE A 250 -8.86 11.24 16.52
C PHE A 250 -9.70 12.48 16.78
N PRO A 251 -9.55 13.55 15.98
CA PRO A 251 -10.48 14.66 16.02
C PRO A 251 -11.86 14.14 15.63
N MET A 252 -12.84 14.40 16.51
CA MET A 252 -14.22 14.00 16.25
C MET A 252 -14.74 14.84 15.07
N PRO A 253 -15.25 14.22 13.99
CA PRO A 253 -15.62 14.95 12.77
C PRO A 253 -16.80 15.91 12.99
N ALA A 254 -17.59 15.71 14.05
CA ALA A 254 -18.62 16.65 14.50
C ALA A 254 -18.83 16.50 16.02
N PRO A 255 -19.06 17.59 16.78
CA PRO A 255 -19.46 17.55 18.18
C PRO A 255 -20.66 16.61 18.40
N GLY A 256 -20.57 15.68 19.36
CA GLY A 256 -21.67 14.77 19.71
C GLY A 256 -21.91 13.59 18.74
N GLY A 257 -20.99 13.31 17.81
CA GLY A 257 -21.12 12.17 16.91
C GLY A 257 -21.07 10.80 17.63
N LEU A 258 -21.81 9.82 17.12
CA LEU A 258 -21.81 8.45 17.66
C LEU A 258 -20.56 7.67 17.20
N ALA A 259 -19.80 7.13 18.17
CA ALA A 259 -18.76 6.15 17.92
C ALA A 259 -19.40 4.75 17.83
N ASN A 260 -19.83 4.35 16.64
CA ASN A 260 -20.63 3.13 16.48
C ASN A 260 -19.87 1.83 16.88
N TYR A 261 -18.54 1.79 16.79
CA TYR A 261 -17.71 0.62 17.17
C TYR A 261 -16.22 0.92 17.13
N ILE A 262 -15.48 0.19 17.96
CA ILE A 262 -14.02 0.05 17.95
C ILE A 262 -13.69 -1.33 17.39
N LYS A 263 -12.67 -1.42 16.53
CA LYS A 263 -12.12 -2.70 16.08
C LYS A 263 -10.60 -2.69 16.21
N ALA A 264 -10.07 -3.71 16.86
CA ALA A 264 -8.63 -3.95 16.97
C ALA A 264 -8.34 -5.38 16.53
N ARG A 265 -7.14 -5.61 15.97
CA ARG A 265 -6.60 -6.95 15.79
C ARG A 265 -5.63 -7.21 16.94
N LEU A 266 -5.80 -8.35 17.61
CA LEU A 266 -4.86 -8.84 18.61
C LEU A 266 -4.08 -10.02 18.02
N LEU A 267 -2.78 -10.04 18.26
CA LEU A 267 -1.90 -11.16 17.94
C LEU A 267 -1.26 -11.61 19.24
N ALA A 268 -1.55 -12.83 19.68
CA ALA A 268 -0.84 -13.44 20.80
C ALA A 268 0.49 -14.02 20.30
N THR A 269 1.59 -13.62 20.92
CA THR A 269 2.91 -14.21 20.68
C THR A 269 3.31 -14.97 21.95
N GLY A 270 3.28 -16.31 21.88
CA GLY A 270 3.56 -17.20 23.01
C GLY A 270 2.31 -17.82 23.66
N GLY A 271 2.40 -19.14 23.90
CA GLY A 271 1.67 -19.98 24.87
C GLY A 271 0.14 -19.95 24.93
N THR A 272 -0.45 -18.78 25.15
CA THR A 272 -1.87 -18.64 25.49
C THR A 272 -2.63 -18.00 24.32
N PRO A 273 -3.47 -18.75 23.59
CA PRO A 273 -4.11 -18.27 22.36
C PRO A 273 -5.29 -17.31 22.59
N THR A 274 -5.67 -17.03 23.84
CA THR A 274 -6.85 -16.22 24.20
C THR A 274 -6.49 -15.09 25.16
N PRO A 275 -6.23 -13.86 24.65
CA PRO A 275 -6.03 -12.70 25.51
C PRO A 275 -7.36 -12.19 26.05
N ASP A 276 -7.43 -11.87 27.34
CA ASP A 276 -8.53 -11.10 27.93
C ASP A 276 -8.29 -9.61 27.66
N CYS A 277 -9.16 -8.96 26.88
CA CYS A 277 -8.98 -7.57 26.48
C CYS A 277 -10.15 -6.67 26.91
N LYS A 278 -9.83 -5.41 27.27
CA LYS A 278 -10.80 -4.34 27.50
C LYS A 278 -10.61 -3.22 26.49
N ALA A 279 -11.70 -2.70 25.94
CA ALA A 279 -11.69 -1.56 25.02
C ALA A 279 -12.32 -0.34 25.69
N PHE A 280 -11.74 0.84 25.46
CA PHE A 280 -12.15 2.11 26.07
C PHE A 280 -12.36 3.19 25.00
N ILE A 281 -13.35 4.07 25.19
CA ILE A 281 -13.52 5.31 24.43
C ILE A 281 -13.41 6.45 25.44
N ASN A 282 -12.35 7.23 25.35
CA ASN A 282 -12.09 8.33 26.27
C ASN A 282 -12.15 9.65 25.51
N GLN A 283 -12.63 10.70 26.18
CA GLN A 283 -12.44 12.06 25.67
C GLN A 283 -11.01 12.50 25.97
N LYS A 284 -10.45 13.38 25.13
CA LYS A 284 -9.15 13.97 25.42
C LYS A 284 -9.23 14.69 26.77
N ASP A 285 -8.28 14.44 27.66
CA ASP A 285 -8.13 15.06 28.98
C ASP A 285 -9.28 14.75 29.98
N SER A 286 -10.18 13.81 29.69
CA SER A 286 -10.99 13.18 30.75
C SER A 286 -10.08 12.23 31.53
N GLY A 287 -9.99 12.36 32.85
CA GLY A 287 -9.03 11.68 33.74
C GLY A 287 -9.12 10.14 33.84
N GLY A 288 -9.48 9.45 32.75
CA GLY A 288 -9.90 8.05 32.73
C GLY A 288 -11.41 7.94 32.80
#